data_AF-A0A1W2CTU9-F1
#
_entry.id   AF-A0A1W2CTU9-F1
#
_cell.length_a   1.000
_cell.length_b   1.000
_cell.length_c   1.000
_cell.angle_alpha   90.00
_cell.angle_beta   90.00
_cell.angle_gamma   90.00
#
_symmetry.space_group_name_H-M   'P 1'
#
loop_
_entity.id
_entity.type
_entity.pdbx_description
1 polymer ?
#
loop_
_entity_poly.entity_id
_entity_poly.type
_entity_poly.pdbx_seq_one_letter_code
_entity_poly.pdbx_strand_id
1 'polypeptide(L)'
;MFDVRPVLYVIGLLVVALGLTMLLPMLVDMAEGRGQWPVFAESAMLTVFVGGLTALACANGVREGLSIQQTFLLATGVWVTLPLFGAIPFVLGETEARFVDALFEAMSGLTTTGSTVFTGLDTLPKGLLLWRGLLQWLGGIGIIVVAMVFLPELKVGGMQIFRSEAFETMGKILPRATEIASQISVVYVSLTLLCALCYLVLGMNAFDASVHALTTVSTGGFANYDASFGVFTGPMEYVASIFMVMAALPFVRYVQMLNGHTGAMHRDAQARGFFFVILALVLVASGVLMSIFPHHWEQAFREALFNITSIISGTGYSSVDYMTWGPFLIAMFFFIGLIGGCAGSTACSVKIFRYQILIASIRTQMRKIRSPHAIVLPRYDGRTVGEDVLNSVMSFFVIFVVSLGLTSVALGMTGLDFVTSVSGAATALANIGPGLGDIIGPAGNFATLNDVAKWVLILAMLAGRLELLVVFVLFTARFWRG
;
A
#
# COMPACT_ATOMS: atom_id res chain seq x y z
N MET A 1 -3.24 -23.30 26.25
CA MET A 1 -3.11 -21.84 26.49
C MET A 1 -2.35 -21.26 25.31
N PHE A 2 -2.88 -20.19 24.71
CA PHE A 2 -2.25 -19.53 23.58
C PHE A 2 -0.98 -18.79 24.04
N ASP A 3 0.18 -19.19 23.51
CA ASP A 3 1.47 -18.57 23.86
C ASP A 3 1.79 -17.41 22.91
N VAL A 4 1.83 -16.20 23.45
CA VAL A 4 2.11 -14.96 22.70
C VAL A 4 3.60 -14.68 22.52
N ARG A 5 4.47 -15.34 23.30
CA ARG A 5 5.91 -15.04 23.32
C ARG A 5 6.58 -15.20 21.94
N PRO A 6 6.29 -16.23 21.13
CA PRO A 6 6.86 -16.32 19.78
C PRO A 6 6.52 -15.12 18.89
N VAL A 7 5.32 -14.55 19.05
CA VAL A 7 4.86 -13.39 18.28
C VAL A 7 5.59 -12.13 18.75
N LEU A 8 5.62 -11.89 20.07
CA LEU A 8 6.29 -10.74 20.66
C LEU A 8 7.81 -10.76 20.42
N TYR A 9 8.42 -11.95 20.35
CA TYR A 9 9.83 -12.11 19.98
C TYR A 9 10.10 -11.52 18.60
N VAL A 10 9.32 -11.91 17.59
CA VAL A 10 9.48 -11.41 16.20
C VAL A 10 9.16 -9.91 16.12
N ILE A 11 8.11 -9.44 16.79
CA ILE A 11 7.79 -8.01 16.85
C ILE A 11 8.95 -7.23 17.47
N GLY A 12 9.54 -7.71 18.58
CA GLY A 12 10.68 -7.07 19.21
C GLY A 12 11.88 -6.94 18.28
N LEU A 13 12.21 -7.98 17.52
CA LEU A 13 13.27 -7.93 16.49
C LEU A 13 12.97 -6.93 15.38
N LEU A 14 11.73 -6.85 14.91
CA LEU A 14 11.33 -5.89 13.88
C LEU A 14 11.35 -4.45 14.40
N VAL A 15 11.01 -4.23 15.69
CA VAL A 15 11.15 -2.93 16.35
C VAL A 15 12.64 -2.54 16.44
N VAL A 16 13.53 -3.47 16.79
CA VAL A 16 14.99 -3.20 16.75
C VAL A 16 15.43 -2.81 15.35
N ALA A 17 15.00 -3.56 14.33
CA ALA A 17 15.33 -3.24 12.94
C ALA A 17 14.83 -1.84 12.54
N LEU A 18 13.60 -1.46 12.92
CA LEU A 18 13.07 -0.12 12.72
C LEU A 18 13.93 0.95 13.40
N GLY A 19 14.32 0.73 14.67
CA GLY A 19 15.18 1.65 15.39
C GLY A 19 16.56 1.83 14.74
N LEU A 20 17.14 0.76 14.18
CA LEU A 20 18.39 0.85 13.41
C LEU A 20 18.23 1.65 12.11
N THR A 21 17.07 1.57 11.45
CA THR A 21 16.82 2.36 10.22
C THR A 21 16.73 3.86 10.50
N MET A 22 16.39 4.29 11.72
CA MET A 22 16.41 5.70 12.13
C MET A 22 17.82 6.31 12.13
N LEU A 23 18.88 5.49 12.08
CA LEU A 23 20.25 5.99 11.92
C LEU A 23 20.49 6.64 10.56
N LEU A 24 19.74 6.25 9.52
CA LEU A 24 19.85 6.85 8.18
C LEU A 24 19.42 8.33 8.17
N PRO A 25 18.20 8.70 8.62
CA PRO A 25 17.82 10.11 8.71
C PRO A 25 18.65 10.89 9.73
N MET A 26 19.15 10.25 10.81
CA MET A 26 20.12 10.87 11.72
C MET A 26 21.37 11.35 10.97
N LEU A 27 21.98 10.50 10.12
CA LEU A 27 23.16 10.86 9.33
C LEU A 27 22.85 11.97 8.33
N VAL A 28 21.65 11.98 7.75
CA VAL A 28 21.21 13.05 6.83
C VAL A 28 21.07 14.38 7.56
N ASP A 29 20.47 14.41 8.74
CA ASP A 29 20.33 15.63 9.53
C ASP A 29 21.69 16.15 10.04
N MET A 30 22.64 15.25 10.35
CA MET A 30 24.01 15.63 10.67
C MET A 30 24.70 16.29 9.48
N ALA A 31 24.49 15.76 8.27
CA ALA A 31 25.05 16.33 7.04
C ALA A 31 24.35 17.64 6.64
N GLU A 32 23.05 17.78 6.92
CA GLU A 32 22.30 19.02 6.67
C GLU A 32 22.72 20.13 7.64
N GLY A 33 23.12 19.80 8.87
CA GLY A 33 23.68 20.74 9.82
C GLY A 33 22.65 21.62 10.55
N ARG A 34 21.35 21.29 10.47
CA ARG A 34 20.26 22.03 11.17
C ARG A 34 20.13 21.72 12.65
N GLY A 35 20.91 20.77 13.17
CA GLY A 35 20.87 20.38 14.59
C GLY A 35 19.71 19.45 14.99
N GLN A 36 18.95 18.92 14.03
CA GLN A 36 17.81 18.03 14.28
C GLN A 36 18.18 16.55 14.47
N TRP A 37 19.44 16.18 14.21
CA TRP A 37 19.91 14.79 14.34
C TRP A 37 19.71 14.13 15.72
N PRO A 38 19.73 14.85 16.88
CA PRO A 38 19.51 14.22 18.19
C PRO A 38 18.15 13.54 18.30
N VAL A 39 17.13 14.06 17.62
CA VAL A 39 15.76 13.51 17.58
C VAL A 39 15.79 12.05 17.12
N PHE A 40 16.50 11.78 16.03
CA PHE A 40 16.63 10.43 15.50
C PHE A 40 17.54 9.54 16.36
N ALA A 41 18.57 10.11 17.01
CA ALA A 41 19.42 9.35 17.93
C ALA A 41 18.64 8.86 19.16
N GLU A 42 17.85 9.74 19.79
CA GLU A 42 16.99 9.42 20.93
C GLU A 42 15.89 8.43 20.54
N SER A 43 15.24 8.67 19.40
CA SER A 43 14.21 7.77 18.85
C SER A 43 14.78 6.38 18.56
N ALA A 44 15.95 6.30 17.94
CA ALA A 44 16.64 5.04 17.65
C ALA A 44 17.00 4.29 18.94
N MET A 45 17.56 4.99 19.92
CA MET A 45 17.94 4.40 21.21
C MET A 45 16.74 3.81 21.93
N LEU A 46 15.65 4.58 22.08
CA LEU A 46 14.44 4.13 22.74
C LEU A 46 13.82 2.92 22.02
N THR A 47 13.73 3.00 20.69
CA THR A 47 13.14 1.96 19.86
C THR A 47 13.94 0.66 19.93
N VAL A 48 15.27 0.72 19.76
CA VAL A 48 16.15 -0.45 19.87
C VAL A 48 16.11 -1.03 21.28
N PHE A 49 16.12 -0.19 22.31
CA PHE A 49 16.08 -0.64 23.70
C PHE A 49 14.79 -1.42 24.02
N VAL A 50 13.63 -0.84 23.71
CA VAL A 50 12.33 -1.48 23.99
C VAL A 50 12.13 -2.74 23.14
N GLY A 51 12.47 -2.69 21.84
CA GLY A 51 12.40 -3.86 20.96
C GLY A 51 13.33 -4.98 21.43
N GLY A 52 14.57 -4.63 21.80
CA GLY A 52 15.58 -5.57 22.27
C GLY A 52 15.19 -6.24 23.58
N LEU A 53 14.69 -5.48 24.56
CA LEU A 53 14.17 -6.04 25.81
C LEU A 53 12.98 -6.98 25.56
N THR A 54 12.06 -6.59 24.69
CA THR A 54 10.89 -7.42 24.34
C THR A 54 11.33 -8.75 23.70
N ALA A 55 12.28 -8.69 22.75
CA ALA A 55 12.84 -9.88 22.13
C ALA A 55 13.57 -10.77 23.15
N LEU A 56 14.43 -10.20 24.00
CA LEU A 56 15.15 -10.96 25.01
C LEU A 56 14.21 -11.63 26.03
N ALA A 57 13.18 -10.91 26.50
CA ALA A 57 12.19 -11.43 27.43
C ALA A 57 11.35 -12.59 26.85
N CYS A 58 11.14 -12.59 25.53
CA CYS A 58 10.32 -13.58 24.85
C CYS A 58 11.12 -14.70 24.15
N ALA A 59 12.46 -14.64 24.17
CA ALA A 59 13.33 -15.58 23.46
C ALA A 59 13.11 -17.04 23.87
N ASN A 60 12.74 -17.29 25.13
CA ASN A 60 12.45 -18.63 25.64
C ASN A 60 11.16 -19.25 25.08
N GLY A 61 10.33 -18.48 24.37
CA GLY A 61 9.09 -18.95 23.77
C GLY A 61 9.27 -19.54 22.37
N VAL A 62 10.42 -19.29 21.71
CA VAL A 62 10.63 -19.65 20.31
C VAL A 62 10.64 -21.17 20.13
N ARG A 63 9.82 -21.66 19.19
CA ARG A 63 9.69 -23.08 18.80
C ARG A 63 9.80 -23.21 17.27
N GLU A 64 9.78 -24.44 16.75
CA GLU A 64 9.76 -24.69 15.30
C GLU A 64 8.44 -24.18 14.67
N GLY A 65 8.48 -22.96 14.14
CA GLY A 65 7.37 -22.34 13.42
C GLY A 65 6.31 -21.67 14.29
N LEU A 66 5.46 -20.88 13.64
CA LEU A 66 4.29 -20.21 14.25
C LEU A 66 3.02 -20.98 13.91
N SER A 67 2.10 -21.06 14.87
CA SER A 67 0.74 -21.54 14.60
C SER A 67 -0.02 -20.56 13.70
N ILE A 68 -1.09 -21.01 13.03
CA ILE A 68 -1.94 -20.14 12.19
C ILE A 68 -2.45 -18.94 13.00
N GLN A 69 -2.92 -19.15 14.24
CA GLN A 69 -3.36 -18.07 15.14
C GLN A 69 -2.22 -17.09 15.44
N GLN A 70 -1.01 -17.59 15.73
CA GLN A 70 0.16 -16.74 15.96
C GLN A 70 0.54 -15.93 14.71
N THR A 71 0.39 -16.50 13.51
CA THR A 71 0.64 -15.79 12.24
C THR A 71 -0.36 -14.65 12.01
N PHE A 72 -1.65 -14.83 12.29
CA PHE A 72 -2.64 -13.74 12.24
C PHE A 72 -2.32 -12.63 13.26
N LEU A 73 -1.95 -13.01 14.49
CA LEU A 73 -1.59 -12.05 15.52
C LEU A 73 -0.30 -11.31 15.18
N LEU A 74 0.70 -11.99 14.62
CA LEU A 74 1.94 -11.39 14.16
C LEU A 74 1.67 -10.39 13.02
N ALA A 75 0.92 -10.80 12.00
CA ALA A 75 0.61 -9.96 10.86
C ALA A 75 -0.09 -8.65 11.27
N THR A 76 -1.03 -8.70 12.21
CA THR A 76 -1.69 -7.48 12.70
C THR A 76 -0.81 -6.72 13.70
N GLY A 77 -0.16 -7.43 14.62
CA GLY A 77 0.65 -6.82 15.68
C GLY A 77 1.84 -6.03 15.15
N VAL A 78 2.48 -6.47 14.07
CA VAL A 78 3.58 -5.74 13.42
C VAL A 78 3.09 -4.39 12.87
N TRP A 79 1.95 -4.35 12.19
CA TRP A 79 1.39 -3.12 11.60
C TRP A 79 0.73 -2.20 12.63
N VAL A 80 0.49 -2.68 13.87
CA VAL A 80 0.10 -1.81 15.00
C VAL A 80 1.33 -1.26 15.72
N THR A 81 2.34 -2.10 15.95
CA THR A 81 3.48 -1.76 16.80
C THR A 81 4.50 -0.89 16.06
N LEU A 82 4.82 -1.20 14.81
CA LEU A 82 5.84 -0.44 14.08
C LEU A 82 5.46 1.03 13.87
N PRO A 83 4.21 1.42 13.53
CA PRO A 83 3.83 2.84 13.45
C PRO A 83 3.90 3.55 14.79
N LEU A 84 3.63 2.85 15.91
CA LEU A 84 3.73 3.44 17.24
C LEU A 84 5.15 3.92 17.54
N PHE A 85 6.17 3.11 17.22
CA PHE A 85 7.57 3.51 17.33
C PHE A 85 7.98 4.47 16.19
N GLY A 86 7.43 4.29 15.00
CA GLY A 86 7.68 5.15 13.85
C GLY A 86 7.18 6.58 14.01
N ALA A 87 6.23 6.80 14.93
CA ALA A 87 5.71 8.11 15.28
C ALA A 87 6.65 8.93 16.17
N ILE A 88 7.61 8.30 16.86
CA ILE A 88 8.46 8.97 17.87
C ILE A 88 9.23 10.17 17.27
N PRO A 89 9.90 10.05 16.11
CA PRO A 89 10.60 11.19 15.51
C PRO A 89 9.69 12.37 15.16
N PHE A 90 8.40 12.12 14.88
CA PHE A 90 7.45 13.19 14.56
C PHE A 90 6.98 13.95 15.81
N VAL A 91 6.91 13.27 16.96
CA VAL A 91 6.57 13.90 18.25
C VAL A 91 7.74 14.73 18.77
N LEU A 92 8.96 14.19 18.68
CA LEU A 92 10.16 14.82 19.24
C LEU A 92 10.83 15.82 18.28
N GLY A 93 10.60 15.69 16.97
CA GLY A 93 11.24 16.51 15.94
C GLY A 93 10.56 17.84 15.69
N GLU A 94 11.03 18.55 14.66
CA GLU A 94 10.58 19.91 14.29
C GLU A 94 9.07 20.05 14.05
N THR A 95 8.40 18.95 13.69
CA THR A 95 6.93 18.94 13.54
C THR A 95 6.19 19.12 14.86
N GLU A 96 6.83 18.82 16.00
CA GLU A 96 6.24 18.83 17.36
C GLU A 96 4.83 18.22 17.39
N ALA A 97 4.66 17.14 16.63
CA ALA A 97 3.33 16.66 16.26
C ALA A 97 2.61 16.12 17.49
N ARG A 98 1.33 16.47 17.63
CA ARG A 98 0.46 15.82 18.62
C ARG A 98 0.50 14.30 18.37
N PHE A 99 0.41 13.50 19.42
CA PHE A 99 0.53 12.04 19.30
C PHE A 99 -0.40 11.44 18.24
N VAL A 100 -1.64 11.92 18.12
CA VAL A 100 -2.58 11.46 17.10
C VAL A 100 -2.12 11.78 15.67
N ASP A 101 -1.51 12.94 15.45
CA ASP A 101 -1.01 13.38 14.15
C ASP A 101 0.27 12.61 13.79
N ALA A 102 1.17 12.44 14.75
CA ALA A 102 2.38 11.62 14.59
C ALA A 102 2.05 10.16 14.27
N LEU A 103 1.07 9.58 14.98
CA LEU A 103 0.64 8.21 14.73
C LEU A 103 -0.13 8.09 13.41
N PHE A 104 -0.92 9.10 13.04
CA PHE A 104 -1.57 9.15 11.73
C PHE A 104 -0.53 9.12 10.61
N GLU A 105 0.47 10.01 10.67
CA GLU A 105 1.52 10.09 9.67
C GLU A 105 2.31 8.78 9.60
N ALA A 106 2.68 8.21 10.76
CA ALA A 106 3.43 6.96 10.82
C ALA A 106 2.63 5.76 10.32
N MET A 107 1.33 5.67 10.67
CA MET A 107 0.45 4.62 10.16
C MET A 107 0.27 4.76 8.66
N SER A 108 0.02 5.97 8.17
CA SER A 108 -0.10 6.27 6.75
C SER A 108 1.18 5.93 5.98
N GLY A 109 2.34 6.26 6.54
CA GLY A 109 3.64 5.87 5.99
C GLY A 109 3.79 4.35 5.91
N LEU A 110 3.68 3.64 7.04
CA LEU A 110 3.94 2.19 7.07
C LEU A 110 2.89 1.36 6.29
N THR A 111 1.65 1.85 6.22
CA THR A 111 0.60 1.22 5.40
C THR A 111 0.69 1.61 3.92
N THR A 112 1.65 2.47 3.55
CA THR A 112 1.80 3.11 2.24
C THR A 112 0.48 3.71 1.75
N THR A 113 -0.25 4.36 2.66
CA THR A 113 -1.46 5.10 2.29
C THR A 113 -1.07 6.41 1.63
N GLY A 114 -0.14 7.18 2.20
CA GLY A 114 0.26 8.46 1.62
C GLY A 114 -0.59 9.67 2.01
N SER A 115 -1.60 9.48 2.87
CA SER A 115 -2.35 10.59 3.48
C SER A 115 -1.46 11.30 4.50
N THR A 116 -1.32 12.63 4.42
CA THR A 116 -0.50 13.40 5.36
C THR A 116 -1.32 14.35 6.21
N VAL A 117 -0.89 14.58 7.44
CA VAL A 117 -1.39 15.63 8.36
C VAL A 117 -0.40 16.78 8.52
N PHE A 118 0.75 16.70 7.84
CA PHE A 118 1.77 17.75 7.88
C PHE A 118 1.63 18.70 6.69
N THR A 119 2.04 19.93 6.93
CA THR A 119 2.05 21.05 5.98
C THR A 119 3.39 21.75 6.05
N GLY A 120 3.76 22.50 5.02
CA GLY A 120 5.06 23.16 4.94
C GLY A 120 6.20 22.16 4.73
N LEU A 121 5.90 21.02 4.08
CA LEU A 121 6.85 19.92 3.86
C LEU A 121 8.14 20.42 3.18
N ASP A 122 8.00 21.40 2.28
CA ASP A 122 9.06 22.06 1.53
C ASP A 122 10.22 22.57 2.39
N THR A 123 9.95 22.91 3.66
CA THR A 123 10.92 23.52 4.57
C THR A 123 11.38 22.60 5.70
N LEU A 124 10.75 21.42 5.84
CA LEU A 124 11.08 20.48 6.90
C LEU A 124 12.52 19.94 6.79
N PRO A 125 13.12 19.53 7.91
CA PRO A 125 14.40 18.83 7.93
C PRO A 125 14.42 17.61 6.99
N LYS A 126 15.54 17.43 6.29
CA LYS A 126 15.69 16.33 5.34
C LYS A 126 15.63 14.97 6.03
N GLY A 127 16.06 14.84 7.28
CA GLY A 127 15.91 13.61 8.05
C GLY A 127 14.44 13.23 8.24
N LEU A 128 13.56 14.18 8.55
CA LEU A 128 12.12 13.93 8.68
C LEU A 128 11.48 13.55 7.34
N LEU A 129 11.83 14.26 6.27
CA LEU A 129 11.36 13.92 4.92
C LEU A 129 11.82 12.52 4.48
N LEU A 130 13.08 12.17 4.74
CA LEU A 130 13.59 10.83 4.49
C LEU A 130 12.90 9.78 5.35
N TRP A 131 12.62 10.07 6.62
CA TRP A 131 11.93 9.14 7.51
C TRP A 131 10.52 8.80 7.02
N ARG A 132 9.77 9.80 6.55
CA ARG A 132 8.47 9.59 5.89
C ARG A 132 8.60 8.63 4.71
N GLY A 133 9.59 8.84 3.84
CA GLY A 133 9.87 7.95 2.71
C GLY A 133 10.30 6.54 3.12
N LEU A 134 11.14 6.41 4.15
CA LEU A 134 11.60 5.13 4.67
C LEU A 134 10.47 4.32 5.29
N LEU A 135 9.54 4.95 6.01
CA LEU A 135 8.36 4.26 6.55
C LEU A 135 7.53 3.62 5.41
N GLN A 136 7.31 4.34 4.31
CA GLN A 136 6.64 3.77 3.13
C GLN A 136 7.44 2.64 2.52
N TRP A 137 8.74 2.83 2.36
CA TRP A 137 9.60 1.82 1.76
C TRP A 137 9.65 0.51 2.56
N LEU A 138 9.75 0.60 3.89
CA LEU A 138 9.69 -0.52 4.82
C LEU A 138 8.31 -1.17 4.84
N GLY A 139 7.25 -0.36 4.78
CA GLY A 139 5.87 -0.83 4.67
C GLY A 139 5.61 -1.63 3.39
N GLY A 140 6.13 -1.15 2.26
CA GLY A 140 5.99 -1.78 0.95
C GLY A 140 6.68 -3.14 0.88
N ILE A 141 7.96 -3.22 1.26
CA ILE A 141 8.66 -4.53 1.30
C ILE A 141 8.04 -5.47 2.33
N GLY A 142 7.64 -4.93 3.50
CA GLY A 142 6.99 -5.70 4.56
C GLY A 142 5.72 -6.38 4.09
N ILE A 143 4.83 -5.66 3.39
CA ILE A 143 3.58 -6.26 2.91
C ILE A 143 3.81 -7.25 1.79
N ILE A 144 4.76 -7.04 0.87
CA ILE A 144 5.04 -8.03 -0.19
C ILE A 144 5.54 -9.32 0.43
N VAL A 145 6.51 -9.25 1.34
CA VAL A 145 7.08 -10.43 2.00
C VAL A 145 5.99 -11.17 2.78
N VAL A 146 5.16 -10.44 3.53
CA VAL A 146 4.05 -11.06 4.28
C VAL A 146 2.99 -11.66 3.36
N ALA A 147 2.62 -10.95 2.30
CA ALA A 147 1.63 -11.39 1.33
C ALA A 147 2.07 -12.63 0.56
N MET A 148 3.37 -12.78 0.32
CA MET A 148 3.93 -13.90 -0.41
C MET A 148 4.19 -15.13 0.47
N VAL A 149 4.65 -14.92 1.70
CA VAL A 149 5.03 -16.02 2.59
C VAL A 149 3.85 -16.52 3.42
N PHE A 150 3.01 -15.62 3.95
CA PHE A 150 2.01 -15.98 4.97
C PHE A 150 0.57 -16.02 4.42
N LEU A 151 0.15 -15.02 3.63
CA LEU A 151 -1.26 -14.92 3.22
C LEU A 151 -1.82 -16.11 2.40
N PRO A 152 -1.05 -16.82 1.55
CA PRO A 152 -1.58 -17.97 0.81
C PRO A 152 -1.97 -19.12 1.74
N GLU A 153 -1.24 -19.32 2.85
CA GLU A 153 -1.54 -20.34 3.86
C GLU A 153 -2.77 -19.98 4.70
N LEU A 154 -3.08 -18.68 4.84
CA LEU A 154 -4.25 -18.19 5.56
C LEU A 154 -5.56 -18.28 4.74
N LYS A 155 -5.50 -18.62 3.44
CA LYS A 155 -6.66 -18.75 2.54
C LYS A 155 -7.57 -17.51 2.47
N VAL A 156 -7.03 -16.32 2.74
CA VAL A 156 -7.79 -15.08 2.79
C VAL A 156 -8.05 -14.52 1.40
N GLY A 157 -9.29 -14.09 1.14
CA GLY A 157 -9.68 -13.30 -0.04
C GLY A 157 -9.38 -13.95 -1.40
N GLY A 158 -9.44 -15.28 -1.49
CA GLY A 158 -9.22 -16.05 -2.72
C GLY A 158 -7.75 -16.31 -3.09
N MET A 159 -6.78 -15.87 -2.27
CA MET A 159 -5.34 -15.97 -2.54
C MET A 159 -4.83 -17.41 -2.71
N GLN A 160 -5.57 -18.41 -2.25
CA GLN A 160 -5.27 -19.82 -2.43
C GLN A 160 -5.12 -20.26 -3.89
N ILE A 161 -5.69 -19.51 -4.85
CA ILE A 161 -5.51 -19.78 -6.30
C ILE A 161 -4.05 -19.61 -6.75
N PHE A 162 -3.28 -18.77 -6.06
CA PHE A 162 -1.87 -18.49 -6.36
C PHE A 162 -0.90 -19.44 -5.65
N ARG A 163 -1.40 -20.34 -4.78
CA ARG A 163 -0.55 -21.27 -4.02
C ARG A 163 0.33 -22.14 -4.92
N SER A 164 -0.22 -22.60 -6.05
CA SER A 164 0.53 -23.40 -7.02
C SER A 164 1.61 -22.61 -7.76
N GLU A 165 1.43 -21.29 -7.96
CA GLU A 165 2.38 -20.48 -8.74
C GLU A 165 3.50 -19.89 -7.88
N ALA A 166 3.20 -19.57 -6.62
CA ALA A 166 4.19 -19.14 -5.65
C ALA A 166 5.06 -20.31 -5.15
N PHE A 167 4.54 -21.55 -5.19
CA PHE A 167 5.17 -22.73 -4.61
C PHE A 167 4.91 -24.01 -5.45
N GLU A 168 5.34 -24.06 -6.71
CA GLU A 168 5.55 -25.38 -7.36
C GLU A 168 6.72 -26.07 -6.64
N THR A 169 6.37 -26.85 -5.62
CA THR A 169 7.35 -27.50 -4.76
C THR A 169 7.03 -28.97 -4.59
N MET A 170 7.95 -29.78 -5.07
CA MET A 170 8.06 -31.22 -4.82
C MET A 170 8.37 -31.48 -3.33
N GLY A 171 7.44 -31.14 -2.43
CA GLY A 171 7.43 -31.62 -1.04
C GLY A 171 8.31 -30.94 0.02
N LYS A 172 9.03 -29.83 -0.26
CA LYS A 172 9.84 -29.10 0.75
C LYS A 172 9.49 -27.61 0.87
N ILE A 173 8.54 -27.27 1.75
CA ILE A 173 7.87 -25.96 1.82
C ILE A 173 8.74 -24.82 2.42
N LEU A 174 9.61 -25.11 3.40
CA LEU A 174 10.27 -24.08 4.23
C LEU A 174 11.59 -23.47 3.70
N PRO A 175 12.53 -24.22 3.06
CA PRO A 175 13.79 -23.64 2.59
C PRO A 175 13.61 -22.57 1.49
N ARG A 176 12.48 -22.63 0.76
CA ARG A 176 12.21 -21.74 -0.38
C ARG A 176 11.53 -20.42 -0.01
N ALA A 177 10.85 -20.32 1.14
CA ALA A 177 10.14 -19.08 1.50
C ALA A 177 11.11 -17.93 1.81
N THR A 178 12.21 -18.22 2.50
CA THR A 178 13.31 -17.27 2.75
C THR A 178 14.07 -16.93 1.47
N GLU A 179 14.30 -17.90 0.59
CA GLU A 179 14.90 -17.68 -0.74
C GLU A 179 14.03 -16.75 -1.61
N ILE A 180 12.71 -17.00 -1.67
CA ILE A 180 11.76 -16.16 -2.41
C ILE A 180 11.72 -14.74 -1.80
N ALA A 181 11.64 -14.62 -0.47
CA ALA A 181 11.66 -13.32 0.20
C ALA A 181 12.96 -12.53 -0.07
N SER A 182 14.10 -13.22 -0.14
CA SER A 182 15.39 -12.63 -0.50
C SER A 182 15.38 -12.14 -1.96
N GLN A 183 14.92 -12.96 -2.90
CA GLN A 183 14.83 -12.57 -4.32
C GLN A 183 13.86 -11.41 -4.54
N ILE A 184 12.72 -11.38 -3.84
CA ILE A 184 11.79 -10.25 -3.84
C ILE A 184 12.48 -8.98 -3.33
N SER A 185 13.22 -9.07 -2.22
CA SER A 185 13.99 -7.95 -1.67
C SER A 185 15.00 -7.39 -2.69
N VAL A 186 15.70 -8.27 -3.41
CA VAL A 186 16.64 -7.87 -4.48
C VAL A 186 15.91 -7.12 -5.60
N VAL A 187 14.77 -7.62 -6.08
CA VAL A 187 13.96 -6.95 -7.09
C VAL A 187 13.51 -5.57 -6.61
N TYR A 188 13.00 -5.48 -5.38
CA TYR A 188 12.48 -4.25 -4.79
C TYR A 188 13.57 -3.17 -4.67
N VAL A 189 14.74 -3.52 -4.13
CA VAL A 189 15.89 -2.62 -4.03
C VAL A 189 16.37 -2.22 -5.43
N SER A 190 16.45 -3.16 -6.38
CA SER A 190 16.91 -2.87 -7.75
C SER A 190 15.97 -1.91 -8.47
N LEU A 191 14.65 -2.10 -8.36
CA LEU A 191 13.65 -1.19 -8.90
C LEU A 191 13.75 0.20 -8.26
N THR A 192 13.96 0.26 -6.94
CA THR A 192 14.15 1.53 -6.21
C THR A 192 15.38 2.28 -6.71
N LEU A 193 16.53 1.61 -6.83
CA LEU A 193 17.76 2.21 -7.33
C LEU A 193 17.64 2.68 -8.78
N LEU A 194 17.01 1.88 -9.64
CA LEU A 194 16.78 2.26 -11.03
C LEU A 194 15.85 3.47 -11.13
N CYS A 195 14.81 3.53 -10.29
CA CYS A 195 13.90 4.68 -10.21
C CYS A 195 14.65 5.95 -9.81
N ALA A 196 15.46 5.88 -8.75
CA ALA A 196 16.28 7.00 -8.28
C ALA A 196 17.25 7.50 -9.37
N LEU A 197 17.91 6.58 -10.07
CA LEU A 197 18.81 6.91 -11.18
C LEU A 197 18.06 7.60 -12.34
N CYS A 198 16.87 7.12 -12.71
CA CYS A 198 16.07 7.76 -13.74
C CYS A 198 15.64 9.19 -13.32
N TYR A 199 15.22 9.40 -12.07
CA TYR A 199 14.89 10.73 -11.56
C TYR A 199 16.11 11.66 -11.56
N LEU A 200 17.27 11.18 -11.13
CA LEU A 200 18.54 11.92 -11.18
C LEU A 200 18.90 12.38 -12.60
N VAL A 201 18.83 11.47 -13.58
CA VAL A 201 19.15 11.76 -14.99
C VAL A 201 18.19 12.79 -15.58
N LEU A 202 16.93 12.82 -15.13
CA LEU A 202 15.95 13.82 -15.55
C LEU A 202 16.06 15.18 -14.83
N GLY A 203 17.02 15.32 -13.90
CA GLY A 203 17.34 16.60 -13.25
C GLY A 203 16.74 16.78 -11.85
N MET A 204 16.12 15.74 -11.27
CA MET A 204 15.72 15.78 -9.86
C MET A 204 16.98 15.75 -8.99
N ASN A 205 17.03 16.57 -7.92
CA ASN A 205 18.20 16.55 -7.04
C ASN A 205 18.32 15.20 -6.31
N ALA A 206 19.51 14.86 -5.83
CA ALA A 206 19.78 13.53 -5.27
C ALA A 206 18.94 13.16 -4.05
N PHE A 207 18.59 14.14 -3.21
CA PHE A 207 17.77 13.89 -2.04
C PHE A 207 16.32 13.58 -2.45
N ASP A 208 15.73 14.42 -3.30
CA ASP A 208 14.37 14.20 -3.81
C ASP A 208 14.29 12.91 -4.63
N ALA A 209 15.25 12.67 -5.52
CA ALA A 209 15.29 11.44 -6.32
C ALA A 209 15.32 10.19 -5.44
N SER A 210 16.05 10.24 -4.32
CA SER A 210 16.11 9.13 -3.36
C SER A 210 14.77 8.94 -2.66
N VAL A 211 14.22 10.00 -2.06
CA VAL A 211 12.96 9.90 -1.31
C VAL A 211 11.79 9.54 -2.23
N HIS A 212 11.66 10.21 -3.38
CA HIS A 212 10.60 9.92 -4.34
C HIS A 212 10.74 8.51 -4.94
N ALA A 213 11.95 7.96 -5.10
CA ALA A 213 12.10 6.56 -5.52
C ALA A 213 11.60 5.57 -4.45
N LEU A 214 11.89 5.83 -3.17
CA LEU A 214 11.42 5.01 -2.05
C LEU A 214 9.89 4.92 -2.01
N THR A 215 9.22 6.06 -2.19
CA THR A 215 7.76 6.22 -2.12
C THR A 215 7.04 5.84 -3.41
N THR A 216 7.69 5.96 -4.58
CA THR A 216 7.18 5.48 -5.88
C THR A 216 7.14 3.96 -5.91
N VAL A 217 8.25 3.30 -5.56
CA VAL A 217 8.36 1.83 -5.65
C VAL A 217 7.61 1.13 -4.52
N SER A 218 7.37 1.81 -3.40
CA SER A 218 6.46 1.32 -2.35
C SER A 218 4.99 1.56 -2.65
N THR A 219 4.65 2.23 -3.76
CA THR A 219 3.30 2.72 -4.09
C THR A 219 2.64 3.38 -2.88
N GLY A 220 3.33 4.34 -2.26
CA GLY A 220 2.80 5.06 -1.10
C GLY A 220 2.69 6.58 -1.28
N GLY A 221 3.47 7.18 -2.19
CA GLY A 221 3.30 8.56 -2.62
C GLY A 221 3.44 9.67 -1.58
N PHE A 222 4.20 9.46 -0.49
CA PHE A 222 4.73 10.62 0.24
C PHE A 222 5.69 11.42 -0.63
N ALA A 223 5.65 12.74 -0.48
CA ALA A 223 6.46 13.68 -1.22
C ALA A 223 7.20 14.63 -0.27
N ASN A 224 8.27 15.24 -0.79
CA ASN A 224 9.03 16.27 -0.09
C ASN A 224 8.37 17.66 -0.12
N TYR A 225 7.25 17.79 -0.83
CA TYR A 225 6.58 19.06 -1.11
C TYR A 225 5.09 18.93 -0.82
N ASP A 226 4.47 20.02 -0.35
CA ASP A 226 3.02 20.08 -0.15
C ASP A 226 2.26 19.86 -1.48
N ALA A 227 2.84 20.33 -2.59
CA ALA A 227 2.32 20.13 -3.94
C ALA A 227 2.51 18.70 -4.49
N SER A 228 2.90 17.74 -3.65
CA SER A 228 3.10 16.35 -4.03
C SER A 228 4.12 16.22 -5.19
N PHE A 229 3.74 15.61 -6.31
CA PHE A 229 4.59 15.47 -7.50
C PHE A 229 4.46 16.67 -8.46
N GLY A 230 3.61 17.66 -8.14
CA GLY A 230 3.38 18.84 -8.98
C GLY A 230 4.61 19.74 -9.18
N VAL A 231 5.67 19.56 -8.38
CA VAL A 231 6.97 20.23 -8.58
C VAL A 231 7.77 19.60 -9.74
N PHE A 232 7.47 18.34 -10.09
CA PHE A 232 8.26 17.50 -11.01
C PHE A 232 7.51 17.21 -12.31
N THR A 233 7.09 18.27 -13.00
CA THR A 233 6.29 18.15 -14.23
C THR A 233 7.13 17.75 -15.45
N GLY A 234 6.45 17.18 -16.46
CA GLY A 234 7.06 16.83 -17.75
C GLY A 234 7.62 15.40 -17.77
N PRO A 235 8.88 15.17 -18.21
CA PRO A 235 9.44 13.83 -18.37
C PRO A 235 9.40 12.95 -17.10
N MET A 236 9.47 13.56 -15.91
CA MET A 236 9.50 12.85 -14.64
C MET A 236 8.17 12.13 -14.34
N GLU A 237 7.04 12.68 -14.78
CA GLU A 237 5.73 12.04 -14.63
C GLU A 237 5.63 10.73 -15.44
N TYR A 238 6.23 10.68 -16.62
CA TYR A 238 6.27 9.43 -17.40
C TYR A 238 7.10 8.36 -16.70
N VAL A 239 8.29 8.73 -16.18
CA VAL A 239 9.14 7.81 -15.42
C VAL A 239 8.43 7.32 -14.17
N ALA A 240 7.85 8.22 -13.38
CA ALA A 240 7.08 7.88 -12.20
C ALA A 240 5.93 6.91 -12.54
N SER A 241 5.17 7.18 -13.61
CA SER A 241 4.09 6.31 -14.07
C SER A 241 4.59 4.90 -14.39
N ILE A 242 5.72 4.77 -15.09
CA ILE A 242 6.32 3.47 -15.40
C ILE A 242 6.69 2.71 -14.12
N PHE A 243 7.36 3.37 -13.17
CA PHE A 243 7.76 2.72 -11.91
C PHE A 243 6.58 2.39 -10.99
N MET A 244 5.55 3.24 -10.94
CA MET A 244 4.29 2.94 -10.23
C MET A 244 3.60 1.70 -10.80
N VAL A 245 3.55 1.57 -12.14
CA VAL A 245 3.02 0.36 -12.77
C VAL A 245 3.88 -0.85 -12.44
N MET A 246 5.21 -0.76 -12.56
CA MET A 246 6.10 -1.87 -12.24
C MET A 246 5.97 -2.33 -10.78
N ALA A 247 5.85 -1.39 -9.84
CA ALA A 247 5.64 -1.69 -8.43
C ALA A 247 4.26 -2.32 -8.14
N ALA A 248 3.24 -2.02 -8.96
CA ALA A 248 1.89 -2.60 -8.85
C ALA A 248 1.74 -3.97 -9.55
N LEU A 249 2.77 -4.49 -10.21
CA LEU A 249 2.77 -5.82 -10.84
C LEU A 249 3.20 -6.92 -9.84
N PRO A 250 2.86 -8.20 -10.08
CA PRO A 250 3.20 -9.28 -9.15
C PRO A 250 4.72 -9.49 -9.06
N PHE A 251 5.30 -9.33 -7.87
CA PHE A 251 6.75 -9.46 -7.66
C PHE A 251 7.28 -10.87 -7.97
N VAL A 252 6.44 -11.89 -7.81
CA VAL A 252 6.75 -13.27 -8.20
C VAL A 252 7.11 -13.37 -9.68
N ARG A 253 6.47 -12.59 -10.55
CA ARG A 253 6.76 -12.63 -11.99
C ARG A 253 8.14 -12.06 -12.30
N TYR A 254 8.58 -11.02 -11.57
CA TYR A 254 9.97 -10.55 -11.66
C TYR A 254 10.96 -11.63 -11.23
N VAL A 255 10.68 -12.30 -10.12
CA VAL A 255 11.51 -13.42 -9.65
C VAL A 255 11.57 -14.56 -10.67
N GLN A 256 10.44 -14.92 -11.29
CA GLN A 256 10.41 -15.93 -12.36
C GLN A 256 11.23 -15.53 -13.59
N MET A 257 11.18 -14.25 -13.98
CA MET A 257 11.98 -13.70 -15.07
C MET A 257 13.48 -13.76 -14.77
N LEU A 258 13.90 -13.42 -13.54
CA LEU A 258 15.30 -13.58 -13.11
C LEU A 258 15.76 -15.04 -13.17
N ASN A 259 14.84 -15.98 -12.92
CA ASN A 259 15.07 -17.42 -13.02
C ASN A 259 14.85 -17.98 -14.44
N GLY A 260 14.93 -17.15 -15.48
CA GLY A 260 14.93 -17.58 -16.90
C GLY A 260 13.56 -17.65 -17.59
N HIS A 261 12.45 -17.37 -16.90
CA HIS A 261 11.10 -17.40 -17.48
C HIS A 261 10.70 -16.03 -18.05
N THR A 262 11.35 -15.59 -19.12
CA THR A 262 11.20 -14.24 -19.68
C THR A 262 9.77 -13.89 -20.13
N GLY A 263 8.94 -14.89 -20.48
CA GLY A 263 7.55 -14.70 -20.88
C GLY A 263 6.53 -14.63 -19.73
N ALA A 264 6.95 -14.74 -18.47
CA ALA A 264 6.06 -14.87 -17.32
C ALA A 264 5.11 -13.67 -17.14
N MET A 265 5.61 -12.45 -17.29
CA MET A 265 4.81 -11.23 -17.11
C MET A 265 3.74 -11.06 -18.20
N HIS A 266 4.07 -11.34 -19.46
CA HIS A 266 3.15 -11.15 -20.58
C HIS A 266 2.00 -12.17 -20.62
N ARG A 267 2.20 -13.35 -20.03
CA ARG A 267 1.17 -14.40 -19.97
C ARG A 267 0.21 -14.17 -18.80
N ASP A 268 0.66 -13.51 -17.75
CA ASP A 268 -0.10 -13.28 -16.53
C ASP A 268 -1.41 -12.50 -16.80
N ALA A 269 -2.53 -13.06 -16.35
CA ALA A 269 -3.84 -12.46 -16.54
C ALA A 269 -4.02 -11.15 -15.74
N GLN A 270 -3.40 -11.02 -14.57
CA GLN A 270 -3.49 -9.80 -13.75
C GLN A 270 -2.76 -8.66 -14.45
N ALA A 271 -1.51 -8.89 -14.86
CA ALA A 271 -0.70 -7.89 -15.53
C ALA A 271 -1.41 -7.36 -16.79
N ARG A 272 -1.88 -8.25 -17.67
CA ARG A 272 -2.63 -7.85 -18.87
C ARG A 272 -3.91 -7.09 -18.55
N GLY A 273 -4.66 -7.54 -17.55
CA GLY A 273 -5.86 -6.85 -17.08
C GLY A 273 -5.55 -5.44 -16.58
N PHE A 274 -4.47 -5.30 -15.81
CA PHE A 274 -4.07 -4.05 -15.18
C PHE A 274 -3.63 -3.03 -16.23
N PHE A 275 -2.75 -3.43 -17.15
CA PHE A 275 -2.36 -2.59 -18.27
C PHE A 275 -3.54 -2.17 -19.15
N PHE A 276 -4.47 -3.08 -19.44
CA PHE A 276 -5.66 -2.76 -20.24
C PHE A 276 -6.56 -1.73 -19.53
N VAL A 277 -6.80 -1.89 -18.24
CA VAL A 277 -7.62 -0.95 -17.45
C VAL A 277 -6.97 0.42 -17.40
N ILE A 278 -5.66 0.51 -17.12
CA ILE A 278 -4.93 1.78 -17.14
C ILE A 278 -5.06 2.45 -18.50
N LEU A 279 -4.75 1.73 -19.58
CA LEU A 279 -4.79 2.29 -20.93
C LEU A 279 -6.20 2.81 -21.28
N ALA A 280 -7.25 2.04 -20.97
CA ALA A 280 -8.62 2.45 -21.24
C ALA A 280 -9.00 3.72 -20.47
N LEU A 281 -8.66 3.81 -19.17
CA LEU A 281 -8.93 4.98 -18.34
C LEU A 281 -8.16 6.21 -18.82
N VAL A 282 -6.87 6.04 -19.15
CA VAL A 282 -6.02 7.13 -19.66
C VAL A 282 -6.56 7.68 -20.98
N LEU A 283 -6.98 6.82 -21.91
CA LEU A 283 -7.57 7.27 -23.18
C LEU A 283 -8.87 8.03 -22.97
N VAL A 284 -9.76 7.55 -22.09
CA VAL A 284 -11.01 8.23 -21.75
C VAL A 284 -10.75 9.59 -21.11
N ALA A 285 -9.87 9.65 -20.11
CA ALA A 285 -9.55 10.89 -19.40
C ALA A 285 -8.85 11.90 -20.29
N SER A 286 -7.88 11.46 -21.10
CA SER A 286 -7.19 12.32 -22.07
C SER A 286 -8.19 12.89 -23.06
N GLY A 287 -9.15 12.08 -23.56
CA GLY A 287 -10.20 12.54 -24.47
C GLY A 287 -11.10 13.61 -23.85
N VAL A 288 -11.44 13.49 -22.56
CA VAL A 288 -12.19 14.53 -21.84
C VAL A 288 -11.34 15.78 -21.62
N LEU A 289 -10.08 15.62 -21.19
CA LEU A 289 -9.17 16.75 -20.94
C LEU A 289 -8.85 17.56 -22.20
N MET A 290 -8.87 16.93 -23.38
CA MET A 290 -8.76 17.64 -24.65
C MET A 290 -9.90 18.62 -24.90
N SER A 291 -11.09 18.40 -24.33
CA SER A 291 -12.17 19.38 -24.41
C SER A 291 -11.97 20.58 -23.48
N ILE A 292 -11.15 20.42 -22.43
CA ILE A 292 -10.81 21.45 -21.44
C ILE A 292 -9.56 22.23 -21.88
N PHE A 293 -8.56 21.52 -22.43
CA PHE A 293 -7.28 22.05 -22.91
C PHE A 293 -7.06 21.74 -24.41
N PRO A 294 -7.84 22.33 -25.32
CA PRO A 294 -7.92 21.93 -26.74
C PRO A 294 -6.65 22.10 -27.58
N HIS A 295 -5.58 22.69 -27.04
CA HIS A 295 -4.31 22.90 -27.74
C HIS A 295 -3.09 22.24 -27.07
N HIS A 296 -3.29 21.50 -25.98
CA HIS A 296 -2.20 20.91 -25.19
C HIS A 296 -2.37 19.39 -25.05
N TRP A 297 -2.36 18.69 -26.19
CA TRP A 297 -2.64 17.25 -26.23
C TRP A 297 -1.65 16.40 -25.43
N GLU A 298 -0.36 16.76 -25.46
CA GLU A 298 0.69 16.06 -24.73
C GLU A 298 0.47 16.22 -23.23
N GLN A 299 0.19 17.45 -22.77
CA GLN A 299 -0.12 17.75 -21.38
C GLN A 299 -1.36 16.98 -20.90
N ALA A 300 -2.44 17.01 -21.68
CA ALA A 300 -3.67 16.29 -21.35
C ALA A 300 -3.42 14.78 -21.20
N PHE A 301 -2.61 14.19 -22.09
CA PHE A 301 -2.24 12.79 -22.00
C PHE A 301 -1.32 12.49 -20.81
N ARG A 302 -0.28 13.31 -20.60
CA ARG A 302 0.69 13.17 -19.51
C ARG A 302 0.04 13.25 -18.14
N GLU A 303 -0.77 14.28 -17.91
CA GLU A 303 -1.46 14.48 -16.64
C GLU A 303 -2.49 13.38 -16.38
N ALA A 304 -3.24 12.96 -17.42
CA ALA A 304 -4.13 11.80 -17.32
C ALA A 304 -3.36 10.52 -16.97
N LEU A 305 -2.28 10.23 -17.70
CA LEU A 305 -1.43 9.06 -17.49
C LEU A 305 -0.90 9.02 -16.06
N PHE A 306 -0.33 10.13 -15.59
CA PHE A 306 0.26 10.23 -14.26
C PHE A 306 -0.78 10.03 -13.16
N ASN A 307 -1.83 10.86 -13.13
CA ASN A 307 -2.78 10.86 -12.02
C ASN A 307 -3.60 9.57 -11.99
N ILE A 308 -3.98 9.00 -13.14
CA ILE A 308 -4.70 7.70 -13.17
C ILE A 308 -3.80 6.59 -12.68
N THR A 309 -2.55 6.53 -13.17
CA THR A 309 -1.60 5.51 -12.75
C THR A 309 -1.30 5.61 -11.25
N SER A 310 -1.17 6.83 -10.75
CA SER A 310 -0.96 7.11 -9.34
C SER A 310 -2.10 6.59 -8.46
N ILE A 311 -3.36 6.90 -8.83
CA ILE A 311 -4.53 6.50 -8.04
C ILE A 311 -4.79 4.99 -8.13
N ILE A 312 -4.69 4.38 -9.33
CA ILE A 312 -4.97 2.94 -9.51
C ILE A 312 -3.88 2.03 -8.94
N SER A 313 -2.62 2.50 -8.89
CA SER A 313 -1.55 1.77 -8.21
C SER A 313 -1.64 1.89 -6.70
N GLY A 314 -2.45 2.82 -6.18
CA GLY A 314 -2.50 3.18 -4.75
C GLY A 314 -1.32 4.05 -4.32
N THR A 315 -0.57 4.65 -5.25
CA THR A 315 0.54 5.54 -4.90
C THR A 315 0.04 6.86 -4.34
N GLY A 316 -0.99 7.47 -4.94
CA GLY A 316 -1.60 8.67 -4.35
C GLY A 316 -0.84 9.99 -4.58
N TYR A 317 0.18 9.99 -5.43
CA TYR A 317 0.71 11.24 -5.96
C TYR A 317 -0.32 12.03 -6.78
N SER A 318 -0.19 13.34 -6.69
CA SER A 318 -0.90 14.29 -7.54
C SER A 318 0.13 15.13 -8.29
N SER A 319 0.00 15.25 -9.60
CA SER A 319 0.77 16.24 -10.37
C SER A 319 0.00 17.53 -10.58
N VAL A 320 -1.33 17.47 -10.56
CA VAL A 320 -2.24 18.61 -10.66
C VAL A 320 -3.52 18.34 -9.89
N ASP A 321 -4.22 19.40 -9.49
CA ASP A 321 -5.52 19.25 -8.83
C ASP A 321 -6.63 18.79 -9.79
N TYR A 322 -6.86 17.48 -9.83
CA TYR A 322 -7.90 16.88 -10.65
C TYR A 322 -9.33 17.17 -10.16
N MET A 323 -9.53 17.86 -9.02
CA MET A 323 -10.86 18.40 -8.65
C MET A 323 -11.32 19.49 -9.63
N THR A 324 -10.40 20.09 -10.37
CA THR A 324 -10.70 21.08 -11.42
C THR A 324 -11.17 20.47 -12.74
N TRP A 325 -11.05 19.14 -12.90
CA TRP A 325 -11.33 18.44 -14.16
C TRP A 325 -12.81 18.09 -14.39
N GLY A 326 -13.68 18.57 -13.50
CA GLY A 326 -15.12 18.46 -13.59
C GLY A 326 -15.70 17.14 -13.03
N PRO A 327 -17.03 17.09 -12.83
CA PRO A 327 -17.67 16.05 -12.02
C PRO A 327 -17.47 14.63 -12.53
N PHE A 328 -17.39 14.44 -13.86
CA PHE A 328 -17.19 13.13 -14.46
C PHE A 328 -15.84 12.52 -14.05
N LEU A 329 -14.75 13.28 -14.19
CA LEU A 329 -13.40 12.80 -13.86
C LEU A 329 -13.22 12.64 -12.35
N ILE A 330 -13.81 13.52 -11.53
CA ILE A 330 -13.83 13.36 -10.06
C ILE A 330 -14.51 12.04 -9.66
N ALA A 331 -15.70 11.76 -10.20
CA ALA A 331 -16.40 10.51 -9.92
C ALA A 331 -15.60 9.29 -10.44
N MET A 332 -14.94 9.42 -11.58
CA MET A 332 -14.09 8.37 -12.12
C MET A 332 -12.89 8.09 -11.20
N PHE A 333 -12.19 9.12 -10.71
CA PHE A 333 -11.07 8.97 -9.78
C PHE A 333 -11.45 8.25 -8.48
N PHE A 334 -12.66 8.53 -7.95
CA PHE A 334 -13.19 7.78 -6.81
C PHE A 334 -13.20 6.27 -7.07
N PHE A 335 -13.77 5.84 -8.19
CA PHE A 335 -13.87 4.42 -8.53
C PHE A 335 -12.55 3.81 -8.97
N ILE A 336 -11.67 4.58 -9.62
CA ILE A 336 -10.31 4.13 -9.96
C ILE A 336 -9.57 3.73 -8.69
N GLY A 337 -9.65 4.53 -7.63
CA GLY A 337 -8.98 4.23 -6.36
C GLY A 337 -9.43 2.91 -5.71
N LEU A 338 -10.66 2.47 -5.97
CA LEU A 338 -11.17 1.18 -5.50
C LEU A 338 -10.59 -0.01 -6.28
N ILE A 339 -10.01 0.22 -7.45
CA ILE A 339 -9.32 -0.79 -8.24
C ILE A 339 -7.84 -0.77 -7.88
N GLY A 340 -7.38 -1.85 -7.25
CA GLY A 340 -5.99 -2.01 -6.86
C GLY A 340 -5.12 -2.71 -7.90
N GLY A 341 -3.81 -2.67 -7.66
CA GLY A 341 -2.81 -3.42 -8.42
C GLY A 341 -2.96 -4.94 -8.32
N CYS A 342 -1.93 -5.64 -8.79
CA CYS A 342 -1.94 -7.10 -8.83
C CYS A 342 -1.69 -7.71 -7.45
N ALA A 343 -2.12 -8.95 -7.23
CA ALA A 343 -1.78 -9.69 -6.02
C ALA A 343 -0.25 -9.94 -5.95
N GLY A 344 0.33 -9.85 -4.74
CA GLY A 344 1.77 -9.97 -4.55
C GLY A 344 2.58 -8.77 -5.05
N SER A 345 1.99 -7.58 -5.05
CA SER A 345 2.62 -6.28 -5.34
C SER A 345 2.58 -5.37 -4.10
N THR A 346 3.20 -4.18 -4.15
CA THR A 346 3.09 -3.19 -3.06
C THR A 346 1.78 -2.44 -3.03
N ALA A 347 1.06 -2.43 -4.16
CA ALA A 347 -0.21 -1.72 -4.29
C ALA A 347 -1.18 -2.19 -3.21
N CYS A 348 -2.22 -1.41 -2.91
CA CYS A 348 -3.30 -1.82 -2.02
C CYS A 348 -4.63 -1.93 -2.77
N SER A 349 -5.76 -1.62 -2.12
CA SER A 349 -7.11 -1.67 -2.65
C SER A 349 -7.58 -3.06 -3.12
N VAL A 350 -8.79 -3.13 -3.70
CA VAL A 350 -9.36 -4.39 -4.18
C VAL A 350 -8.56 -4.86 -5.39
N LYS A 351 -7.80 -5.94 -5.22
CA LYS A 351 -6.89 -6.45 -6.26
C LYS A 351 -7.60 -6.78 -7.56
N ILE A 352 -6.93 -6.48 -8.67
CA ILE A 352 -7.52 -6.66 -10.00
C ILE A 352 -8.00 -8.09 -10.31
N PHE A 353 -7.32 -9.11 -9.78
CA PHE A 353 -7.76 -10.50 -9.98
C PHE A 353 -9.15 -10.77 -9.40
N ARG A 354 -9.53 -10.09 -8.31
CA ARG A 354 -10.85 -10.23 -7.70
C ARG A 354 -11.93 -9.70 -8.62
N TYR A 355 -11.69 -8.57 -9.29
CA TYR A 355 -12.56 -8.06 -10.34
C TYR A 355 -12.65 -9.03 -11.53
N GLN A 356 -11.53 -9.61 -11.97
CA GLN A 356 -11.53 -10.59 -13.06
C GLN A 356 -12.35 -11.85 -12.72
N ILE A 357 -12.21 -12.37 -11.50
CA ILE A 357 -13.01 -13.50 -10.99
C ILE A 357 -14.49 -13.12 -10.89
N LEU A 358 -14.80 -11.93 -10.37
CA LEU A 358 -16.17 -11.43 -10.26
C LEU A 358 -16.83 -11.34 -11.65
N ILE A 359 -16.15 -10.76 -12.63
CA ILE A 359 -16.62 -10.67 -14.02
C ILE A 359 -16.81 -12.06 -14.62
N ALA A 360 -15.88 -13.00 -14.39
CA ALA A 360 -16.01 -14.38 -14.85
C ALA A 360 -17.23 -15.09 -14.22
N SER A 361 -17.50 -14.84 -12.94
CA SER A 361 -18.67 -15.34 -12.22
C SER A 361 -19.97 -14.77 -12.79
N ILE A 362 -20.05 -13.44 -12.98
CA ILE A 362 -21.22 -12.77 -13.58
C ILE A 362 -21.50 -13.31 -14.99
N ARG A 363 -20.47 -13.41 -15.84
CA ARG A 363 -20.61 -13.98 -17.20
C ARG A 363 -21.12 -15.42 -17.16
N THR A 364 -20.68 -16.20 -16.17
CA THR A 364 -21.14 -17.58 -15.97
C THR A 364 -22.60 -17.63 -15.55
N GLN A 365 -23.02 -16.77 -14.62
CA GLN A 365 -24.43 -16.65 -14.20
C GLN A 365 -25.34 -16.21 -15.35
N MET A 366 -24.93 -15.20 -16.14
CA MET A 366 -25.67 -14.77 -17.33
C MET A 366 -25.86 -15.90 -18.35
N ARG A 367 -24.84 -16.75 -18.55
CA ARG A 367 -24.95 -17.93 -19.43
C ARG A 367 -25.90 -18.99 -18.87
N LYS A 368 -25.89 -19.23 -17.55
CA LYS A 368 -26.82 -20.15 -16.90
C LYS A 368 -28.26 -19.68 -16.99
N ILE A 369 -28.53 -18.37 -16.91
CA ILE A 369 -29.87 -17.82 -17.13
C ILE A 369 -30.38 -18.17 -18.53
N ARG A 370 -29.52 -18.09 -19.57
CA ARG A 370 -29.88 -18.45 -20.95
C ARG A 370 -29.96 -19.96 -21.17
N SER A 371 -29.17 -20.75 -20.45
CA SER A 371 -29.10 -22.20 -20.60
C SER A 371 -29.01 -22.89 -19.23
N PRO A 372 -30.16 -23.09 -18.55
CA PRO A 372 -30.20 -23.56 -17.15
C PRO A 372 -29.52 -24.91 -16.90
N HIS A 373 -29.50 -25.78 -17.91
CA HIS A 373 -28.89 -27.11 -17.84
C HIS A 373 -27.40 -27.13 -18.25
N ALA A 374 -26.83 -26.00 -18.64
CA ALA A 374 -25.43 -25.94 -19.06
C ALA A 374 -24.50 -25.91 -17.84
N ILE A 375 -23.53 -26.83 -17.80
CA ILE A 375 -22.45 -26.84 -16.81
C ILE A 375 -21.40 -25.82 -17.24
N VAL A 376 -21.65 -24.55 -16.92
CA VAL A 376 -20.70 -23.46 -17.12
C VAL A 376 -20.01 -23.17 -15.79
N LEU A 377 -18.69 -23.31 -15.77
CA LEU A 377 -17.84 -23.00 -14.63
C LEU A 377 -17.04 -21.71 -14.90
N PRO A 378 -16.91 -20.81 -13.92
CA PRO A 378 -16.07 -19.63 -14.08
C PRO A 378 -14.61 -20.06 -14.22
N ARG A 379 -13.90 -19.40 -15.14
CA ARG A 379 -12.48 -19.66 -15.40
C ARG A 379 -11.66 -18.40 -15.19
N TYR A 380 -10.48 -18.57 -14.61
CA TYR A 380 -9.48 -17.56 -14.41
C TYR A 380 -8.13 -18.11 -14.90
N ASP A 381 -7.48 -17.37 -15.80
CA ASP A 381 -6.22 -17.77 -16.46
C ASP A 381 -6.21 -19.23 -16.99
N GLY A 382 -7.28 -19.61 -17.69
CA GLY A 382 -7.45 -20.95 -18.25
C GLY A 382 -7.85 -22.04 -17.25
N ARG A 383 -7.79 -21.78 -15.93
CA ARG A 383 -8.14 -22.74 -14.87
C ARG A 383 -9.56 -22.51 -14.35
N THR A 384 -10.24 -23.56 -13.91
CA THR A 384 -11.54 -23.46 -13.25
C THR A 384 -11.40 -22.87 -11.85
N VAL A 385 -12.26 -21.92 -11.51
CA VAL A 385 -12.28 -21.31 -10.17
C VAL A 385 -13.18 -22.16 -9.26
N GLY A 386 -12.61 -22.71 -8.19
CA GLY A 386 -13.37 -23.48 -7.20
C GLY A 386 -14.33 -22.62 -6.38
N GLU A 387 -15.38 -23.25 -5.82
CA GLU A 387 -16.41 -22.55 -5.04
C GLU A 387 -15.85 -21.83 -3.82
N ASP A 388 -14.86 -22.43 -3.13
CA ASP A 388 -14.20 -21.78 -1.98
C ASP A 388 -13.52 -20.46 -2.37
N VAL A 389 -12.90 -20.40 -3.55
CA VAL A 389 -12.26 -19.18 -4.07
C VAL A 389 -13.33 -18.14 -4.39
N LEU A 390 -14.40 -18.53 -5.07
CA LEU A 390 -15.52 -17.63 -5.38
C LEU A 390 -16.15 -17.05 -4.12
N ASN A 391 -16.48 -17.91 -3.15
CA ASN A 391 -17.06 -17.49 -1.87
C ASN A 391 -16.14 -16.55 -1.10
N SER A 392 -14.83 -16.83 -1.10
CA SER A 392 -13.83 -15.96 -0.45
C SER A 392 -13.73 -14.59 -1.13
N VAL A 393 -13.74 -14.54 -2.47
CA VAL A 393 -13.74 -13.28 -3.24
C VAL A 393 -15.03 -12.50 -2.99
N MET A 394 -16.20 -13.14 -3.05
CA MET A 394 -17.48 -12.48 -2.77
C MET A 394 -17.55 -11.94 -1.34
N SER A 395 -17.09 -12.73 -0.36
CA SER A 395 -17.03 -12.29 1.04
C SER A 395 -16.12 -11.09 1.23
N PHE A 396 -14.97 -11.05 0.54
CA PHE A 396 -14.08 -9.90 0.54
C PHE A 396 -14.78 -8.64 0.02
N PHE A 397 -15.46 -8.71 -1.13
CA PHE A 397 -16.20 -7.56 -1.67
C PHE A 397 -17.30 -7.06 -0.72
N VAL A 398 -18.07 -7.98 -0.13
CA VAL A 398 -19.13 -7.62 0.82
C VAL A 398 -18.55 -6.92 2.05
N ILE A 399 -17.50 -7.49 2.65
CA ILE A 399 -16.85 -6.89 3.82
C ILE A 399 -16.23 -5.54 3.47
N PHE A 400 -15.57 -5.41 2.32
CA PHE A 400 -15.01 -4.14 1.87
C PHE A 400 -16.08 -3.05 1.73
N VAL A 401 -17.20 -3.33 1.08
CA VAL A 401 -18.31 -2.37 0.91
C VAL A 401 -18.97 -2.02 2.24
N VAL A 402 -19.18 -3.01 3.13
CA VAL A 402 -19.75 -2.77 4.46
C VAL A 402 -18.80 -1.94 5.32
N SER A 403 -17.50 -2.26 5.33
CA SER A 403 -16.49 -1.47 6.03
C SER A 403 -16.42 -0.05 5.48
N LEU A 404 -16.49 0.14 4.16
CA LEU A 404 -16.55 1.45 3.53
C LEU A 404 -17.75 2.26 4.03
N GLY A 405 -18.94 1.67 4.03
CA GLY A 405 -20.15 2.32 4.53
C GLY A 405 -20.06 2.67 6.02
N LEU A 406 -19.62 1.73 6.86
CA LEU A 406 -19.50 1.95 8.30
C LEU A 406 -18.46 3.03 8.64
N THR A 407 -17.28 2.98 8.02
CA THR A 407 -16.24 4.00 8.20
C THR A 407 -16.72 5.36 7.70
N SER A 408 -17.44 5.43 6.57
CA SER A 408 -18.01 6.68 6.04
C SER A 408 -19.01 7.29 7.02
N VAL A 409 -19.90 6.48 7.60
CA VAL A 409 -20.87 6.94 8.61
C VAL A 409 -20.15 7.39 9.88
N ALA A 410 -19.14 6.65 10.34
CA ALA A 410 -18.35 7.02 11.51
C ALA A 410 -17.64 8.38 11.31
N LEU A 411 -17.09 8.64 10.13
CA LEU A 411 -16.50 9.93 9.78
C LEU A 411 -17.55 11.05 9.73
N GLY A 412 -18.71 10.80 9.11
CA GLY A 412 -19.82 11.76 9.07
C GLY A 412 -20.35 12.12 10.46
N MET A 413 -20.37 11.17 11.41
CA MET A 413 -20.74 11.43 12.81
C MET A 413 -19.79 12.41 13.52
N THR A 414 -18.57 12.61 12.99
CA THR A 414 -17.63 13.60 13.53
C THR A 414 -17.84 15.01 12.98
N GLY A 415 -18.84 15.21 12.10
CA GLY A 415 -19.19 16.50 11.51
C GLY A 415 -18.57 16.79 10.15
N LEU A 416 -17.90 15.81 9.54
CA LEU A 416 -17.38 15.92 8.17
C LEU A 416 -18.52 15.84 7.14
N ASP A 417 -18.38 16.55 6.02
CA ASP A 417 -19.35 16.49 4.92
C ASP A 417 -19.35 15.11 4.23
N PHE A 418 -20.35 14.86 3.40
CA PHE A 418 -20.53 13.57 2.75
C PHE A 418 -19.37 13.18 1.83
N VAL A 419 -18.82 14.13 1.05
CA VAL A 419 -17.73 13.86 0.11
C VAL A 419 -16.46 13.54 0.86
N THR A 420 -16.08 14.36 1.85
CA THR A 420 -14.92 14.11 2.72
C THR A 420 -15.07 12.80 3.48
N SER A 421 -16.27 12.47 3.98
CA SER A 421 -16.51 11.24 4.75
C SER A 421 -16.38 9.98 3.89
N VAL A 422 -17.04 9.94 2.73
CA VAL A 422 -17.03 8.77 1.84
C VAL A 422 -15.68 8.59 1.17
N SER A 423 -15.08 9.67 0.67
CA SER A 423 -13.75 9.60 0.04
C SER A 423 -12.65 9.35 1.07
N GLY A 424 -12.76 9.90 2.28
CA GLY A 424 -11.86 9.62 3.41
C GLY A 424 -11.89 8.15 3.84
N ALA A 425 -13.09 7.55 3.93
CA ALA A 425 -13.22 6.13 4.22
C ALA A 425 -12.66 5.26 3.08
N ALA A 426 -12.93 5.62 1.82
CA ALA A 426 -12.41 4.92 0.66
C ALA A 426 -10.89 4.96 0.60
N THR A 427 -10.29 6.14 0.73
CA THR A 427 -8.83 6.31 0.65
C THR A 427 -8.09 5.62 1.78
N ALA A 428 -8.65 5.60 3.00
CA ALA A 428 -8.06 4.88 4.11
C ALA A 428 -8.17 3.35 3.94
N LEU A 429 -9.35 2.81 3.61
CA LEU A 429 -9.53 1.36 3.44
C LEU A 429 -8.85 0.80 2.21
N ALA A 430 -8.71 1.59 1.15
CA ALA A 430 -8.01 1.20 -0.06
C ALA A 430 -6.51 1.57 -0.04
N ASN A 431 -6.05 2.29 1.00
CA ASN A 431 -4.70 2.85 1.14
C ASN A 431 -4.24 3.58 -0.14
N ILE A 432 -4.97 4.63 -0.54
CA ILE A 432 -4.69 5.38 -1.78
C ILE A 432 -3.90 6.65 -1.49
N GLY A 433 -4.28 7.42 -0.46
CA GLY A 433 -3.62 8.67 -0.06
C GLY A 433 -4.56 9.87 -0.10
N PRO A 434 -4.77 10.48 -1.27
CA PRO A 434 -5.72 11.56 -1.44
C PRO A 434 -7.16 11.05 -1.34
N GLY A 435 -8.04 11.84 -0.75
CA GLY A 435 -9.49 11.72 -0.85
C GLY A 435 -10.02 12.61 -1.97
N LEU A 436 -11.22 13.15 -1.77
CA LEU A 436 -11.87 14.12 -2.66
C LEU A 436 -12.42 15.29 -1.86
N GLY A 437 -12.79 16.35 -2.57
CA GLY A 437 -13.30 17.58 -1.98
C GLY A 437 -12.17 18.55 -1.60
N ASP A 438 -12.55 19.68 -1.02
CA ASP A 438 -11.63 20.81 -0.80
C ASP A 438 -10.65 20.57 0.36
N ILE A 439 -10.99 19.65 1.28
CA ILE A 439 -10.21 19.41 2.50
C ILE A 439 -9.12 18.36 2.25
N ILE A 440 -9.55 17.16 1.85
CA ILE A 440 -8.68 15.98 1.71
C ILE A 440 -8.42 15.59 0.26
N GLY A 441 -8.79 16.45 -0.69
CA GLY A 441 -8.55 16.23 -2.12
C GLY A 441 -7.06 16.19 -2.48
N PRO A 442 -6.74 16.07 -3.78
CA PRO A 442 -5.36 15.96 -4.27
C PRO A 442 -4.46 17.18 -4.01
N ALA A 443 -5.05 18.35 -3.74
CA ALA A 443 -4.34 19.56 -3.31
C ALA A 443 -4.51 19.86 -1.80
N GLY A 444 -5.18 18.97 -1.07
CA GLY A 444 -5.47 19.10 0.35
C GLY A 444 -4.68 18.14 1.22
N ASN A 445 -5.02 18.10 2.52
CA ASN A 445 -4.40 17.20 3.49
C ASN A 445 -5.34 16.95 4.69
N PHE A 446 -4.91 16.11 5.62
CA PHE A 446 -5.74 15.63 6.73
C PHE A 446 -5.52 16.45 8.02
N ALA A 447 -4.72 17.52 7.99
CA ALA A 447 -4.33 18.28 9.18
C ALA A 447 -5.54 18.86 9.92
N THR A 448 -6.51 19.39 9.17
CA THR A 448 -7.70 20.08 9.69
C THR A 448 -8.78 19.13 10.23
N LEU A 449 -8.63 17.82 10.04
CA LEU A 449 -9.58 16.85 10.58
C LEU A 449 -9.48 16.76 12.11
N ASN A 450 -10.63 16.52 12.74
CA ASN A 450 -10.69 16.31 14.18
C ASN A 450 -10.01 14.99 14.58
N ASP A 451 -9.66 14.88 15.87
CA ASP A 451 -8.88 13.76 16.39
C ASP A 451 -9.62 12.42 16.28
N VAL A 452 -10.96 12.42 16.45
CA VAL A 452 -11.78 11.19 16.33
C VAL A 452 -11.74 10.68 14.89
N ALA A 453 -11.87 11.57 13.90
CA ALA A 453 -11.76 11.21 12.48
C ALA A 453 -10.38 10.63 12.16
N LYS A 454 -9.30 11.23 12.67
CA LYS A 454 -7.94 10.71 12.49
C LYS A 454 -7.78 9.29 13.05
N TRP A 455 -8.34 9.00 14.23
CA TRP A 455 -8.34 7.63 14.79
C TRP A 455 -9.13 6.62 13.94
N VAL A 456 -10.30 7.02 13.43
CA VAL A 456 -11.09 6.17 12.52
C VAL A 456 -10.30 5.85 11.26
N LEU A 457 -9.63 6.84 10.68
CA LEU A 457 -8.77 6.66 9.50
C LEU A 457 -7.54 5.78 9.79
N ILE A 458 -6.87 5.95 10.94
CA ILE A 458 -5.76 5.08 11.38
C ILE A 458 -6.17 3.60 11.38
N LEU A 459 -7.34 3.30 11.97
CA LEU A 459 -7.86 1.93 12.02
C LEU A 459 -8.27 1.41 10.63
N ALA A 460 -8.85 2.27 9.79
CA ALA A 460 -9.23 1.93 8.42
C ALA A 460 -7.99 1.62 7.54
N MET A 461 -6.92 2.41 7.65
CA MET A 461 -5.65 2.18 6.95
C MET A 461 -5.02 0.83 7.33
N LEU A 462 -5.02 0.51 8.62
CA LEU A 462 -4.55 -0.77 9.13
C LEU A 462 -5.37 -1.95 8.56
N ALA A 463 -6.69 -1.82 8.60
CA ALA A 463 -7.60 -2.86 8.13
C ALA A 463 -7.48 -3.09 6.63
N GLY A 464 -7.40 -2.02 5.85
CA GLY A 464 -7.23 -2.06 4.39
C GLY A 464 -5.97 -2.80 3.98
N ARG A 465 -4.83 -2.41 4.58
CA ARG A 465 -3.51 -2.97 4.26
C ARG A 465 -3.40 -4.47 4.47
N LEU A 466 -4.11 -5.00 5.46
CA LEU A 466 -4.11 -6.41 5.84
C LEU A 466 -5.29 -7.19 5.25
N GLU A 467 -5.90 -6.72 4.16
CA GLU A 467 -6.97 -7.44 3.44
C GLU A 467 -8.27 -7.65 4.27
N LEU A 468 -8.54 -6.75 5.23
CA LEU A 468 -9.72 -6.64 6.13
C LEU A 468 -9.98 -7.87 7.03
N LEU A 469 -10.17 -9.03 6.42
CA LEU A 469 -10.46 -10.31 7.07
C LEU A 469 -9.38 -10.71 8.08
N VAL A 470 -8.10 -10.43 7.80
CA VAL A 470 -6.99 -10.74 8.73
C VAL A 470 -7.18 -10.01 10.05
N VAL A 471 -7.62 -8.75 10.00
CA VAL A 471 -7.85 -7.93 11.19
C VAL A 471 -9.15 -8.32 11.87
N PHE A 472 -10.25 -8.48 11.14
CA PHE A 472 -11.55 -8.77 11.73
C PHE A 472 -11.65 -10.16 12.39
N VAL A 473 -10.89 -11.14 11.91
CA VAL A 473 -10.84 -12.47 12.54
C VAL A 473 -10.36 -12.42 13.99
N LEU A 474 -9.46 -11.49 14.35
CA LEU A 474 -8.96 -11.32 15.72
C LEU A 474 -10.05 -10.91 16.71
N PHE A 475 -11.13 -10.29 16.24
CA PHE A 475 -12.27 -9.90 17.08
C PHE A 475 -13.29 -11.02 17.28
N THR A 476 -13.08 -12.20 16.67
CA THR A 476 -14.00 -13.34 16.82
C THR A 476 -13.64 -14.20 18.03
N ALA A 477 -14.63 -14.60 18.82
CA ALA A 477 -14.40 -15.47 19.99
C ALA A 477 -13.80 -16.83 19.61
N ARG A 478 -14.12 -17.35 18.42
CA ARG A 478 -13.61 -18.63 17.92
C ARG A 478 -12.10 -18.59 17.67
N PHE A 479 -11.54 -17.43 17.33
CA PHE A 479 -10.10 -17.28 17.16
C PHE A 479 -9.33 -17.58 18.45
N TRP A 480 -9.87 -17.18 19.61
CA TRP A 480 -9.20 -17.30 20.91
C TRP A 480 -9.48 -18.60 21.67
N ARG A 481 -10.51 -19.37 21.26
CA ARG A 481 -10.95 -20.61 21.92
C ARG A 481 -10.36 -21.88 21.27
N GLY A 482 -9.11 -21.78 20.80
CA GLY A 482 -8.39 -22.83 20.04
C GLY A 482 -8.51 -24.23 20.62
#